data_AF-A0A0K8WHC9-F1
#
_entry.id   AF-A0A0K8WHC9-F1
#
_cell.length_a   1.000
_cell.length_b   1.000
_cell.length_c   1.000
_cell.angle_alpha   90.00
_cell.angle_beta   90.00
_cell.angle_gamma   90.00
#
_symmetry.space_group_name_H-M   'P 1'
#
loop_
_entity.id
_entity.type
_entity.pdbx_description
1 polymer ?
#
loop_
_entity_poly.entity_id
_entity_poly.type
_entity_poly.pdbx_seq_one_letter_code
_entity_poly.pdbx_strand_id
1 'polypeptide(L)'
;MAMLCLGVTAAFVLPINVHLFFNKRKETFLLSLVSTAMTFYLFSFQVHEKSILLAAAPALCLLNSYPLETLWFLEVTVFSMFPLFIKDDLTMPFFVLMFLYHICVKDIILKEYNYRQFKKRVMSVVFSTSVYSMFIIACVSLFAPAPAKYPHIWSLLISVYSFAHFFLYFCFCIWQQFVNNFTKIKAT
;
A
#
# COMPACT_ATOMS: atom_id res chain seq x y z
N MET A 1 20.98 9.02 14.31
CA MET A 1 19.77 8.73 13.50
C MET A 1 19.94 7.49 12.63
N ALA A 2 20.92 7.42 11.73
CA ALA A 2 21.11 6.24 10.86
C ALA A 2 21.22 4.89 11.60
N MET A 3 21.95 4.82 12.71
CA MET A 3 22.05 3.59 13.52
C MET A 3 20.72 3.17 14.16
N LEU A 4 19.85 4.12 14.51
CA LEU A 4 18.50 3.81 15.03
C LEU A 4 17.64 3.22 13.92
N CYS A 5 17.64 3.84 12.74
CA CYS A 5 16.95 3.31 11.55
C CYS A 5 17.42 1.89 11.23
N LEU A 6 18.73 1.65 11.23
CA LEU A 6 19.31 0.32 11.04
C LEU A 6 18.85 -0.68 12.11
N GLY A 7 18.85 -0.28 13.37
CA GLY A 7 18.37 -1.13 14.46
C GLY A 7 16.90 -1.50 14.31
N VAL A 8 16.05 -0.53 13.95
CA VAL A 8 14.61 -0.76 13.75
C VAL A 8 14.33 -1.61 12.50
N THR A 9 14.98 -1.33 11.37
CA THR A 9 14.81 -2.16 10.16
C THR A 9 15.23 -3.60 10.42
N ALA A 10 16.38 -3.81 11.07
CA ALA A 10 16.85 -5.14 11.45
C ALA A 10 15.89 -5.85 12.42
N ALA A 11 15.37 -5.13 13.42
CA ALA A 11 14.44 -5.68 14.41
C ALA A 11 13.15 -6.23 13.80
N PHE A 12 12.65 -5.63 12.71
CA PHE A 12 11.47 -6.13 11.99
C PHE A 12 11.83 -7.15 10.90
N VAL A 13 12.91 -6.95 10.13
CA VAL A 13 13.33 -7.86 9.04
C VAL A 13 13.73 -9.23 9.58
N LEU A 14 14.43 -9.31 10.71
CA LEU A 14 14.91 -10.58 11.27
C LEU A 14 13.77 -11.55 11.62
N PRO A 15 12.77 -11.22 12.46
CA PRO A 15 11.70 -12.17 12.80
C PRO A 15 10.87 -12.58 11.57
N ILE A 16 10.65 -11.68 10.61
CA ILE A 16 9.93 -11.98 9.36
C ILE A 16 10.67 -13.07 8.57
N ASN A 17 11.99 -12.95 8.41
CA ASN A 17 12.78 -13.90 7.63
C ASN A 17 13.11 -15.18 8.40
N VAL A 18 13.28 -15.11 9.72
CA VAL A 18 13.44 -16.30 10.57
C VAL A 18 12.17 -17.15 10.49
N HIS A 19 10.99 -16.54 10.55
CA HIS A 19 9.73 -17.27 10.35
C HIS A 19 9.65 -17.94 8.97
N LEU A 20 10.04 -17.22 7.90
CA LEU A 20 10.13 -17.81 6.55
C LEU A 20 11.07 -19.03 6.52
N PHE A 21 12.23 -18.94 7.16
CA PHE A 21 13.24 -20.00 7.16
C PHE A 21 12.69 -21.32 7.74
N PHE A 22 11.90 -21.24 8.81
CA PHE A 22 11.23 -22.40 9.39
C PHE A 22 9.96 -22.82 8.63
N ASN A 23 9.28 -21.88 7.96
CA ASN A 23 8.00 -22.11 7.30
C ASN A 23 8.06 -21.87 5.78
N LYS A 24 8.60 -22.86 5.08
CA LYS A 24 8.97 -22.81 3.64
C LYS A 24 7.77 -22.96 2.69
N ARG A 25 6.77 -22.07 2.78
CA ARG A 25 5.60 -22.05 1.88
C ARG A 25 5.64 -20.88 0.91
N LYS A 26 5.01 -21.03 -0.26
CA LYS A 26 4.92 -19.99 -1.30
C LYS A 26 4.25 -18.70 -0.79
N GLU A 27 3.16 -18.82 -0.02
CA GLU A 27 2.44 -17.68 0.53
C GLU A 27 3.25 -16.96 1.60
N THR A 28 3.87 -17.71 2.52
CA THR A 28 4.80 -17.15 3.52
C THR A 28 5.97 -16.43 2.84
N PHE A 29 6.50 -17.00 1.74
CA PHE A 29 7.56 -16.36 0.95
C PHE A 29 7.08 -15.02 0.36
N LEU A 30 5.94 -14.97 -0.31
CA LEU A 30 5.40 -13.73 -0.88
C LEU A 30 5.11 -12.68 0.21
N LEU A 31 4.47 -13.06 1.32
CA LEU A 31 4.20 -12.15 2.43
C LEU A 31 5.47 -11.63 3.10
N SER A 32 6.50 -12.48 3.24
CA SER A 32 7.78 -12.06 3.78
C SER A 32 8.52 -11.12 2.83
N LEU A 33 8.42 -11.32 1.51
CA LEU A 33 9.02 -10.45 0.51
C LEU A 33 8.38 -9.06 0.52
N VAL A 34 7.04 -9.00 0.61
CA VAL A 34 6.31 -7.74 0.76
C VAL A 34 6.66 -7.06 2.09
N SER A 35 6.60 -7.80 3.20
CA SER A 35 6.82 -7.23 4.53
C SER A 35 8.26 -6.75 4.71
N THR A 36 9.26 -7.45 4.16
CA THR A 36 10.66 -7.00 4.18
C THR A 36 10.84 -5.74 3.34
N ALA A 37 10.33 -5.71 2.11
CA ALA A 37 10.39 -4.51 1.26
C ALA A 37 9.71 -3.30 1.93
N MET A 38 8.54 -3.50 2.55
CA MET A 38 7.85 -2.47 3.32
C MET A 38 8.64 -2.02 4.54
N THR A 39 9.31 -2.94 5.25
CA THR A 39 10.15 -2.59 6.40
C THR A 39 11.32 -1.68 5.98
N PHE A 40 11.98 -2.00 4.87
CA PHE A 40 13.01 -1.13 4.30
C PHE A 40 12.46 0.21 3.84
N TYR A 41 11.27 0.24 3.23
CA TYR A 41 10.62 1.50 2.83
C TYR A 41 10.21 2.38 4.03
N LEU A 42 9.71 1.79 5.13
CA LEU A 42 9.17 2.55 6.25
C LEU A 42 10.25 3.03 7.23
N PHE A 43 11.30 2.25 7.45
CA PHE A 43 12.25 2.50 8.54
C PHE A 43 13.68 2.78 8.09
N SER A 44 14.00 2.70 6.79
CA SER A 44 15.33 3.07 6.29
C SER A 44 15.57 4.58 6.41
N PHE A 45 16.84 4.95 6.55
CA PHE A 45 17.26 6.35 6.73
C PHE A 45 17.08 7.19 5.46
N GLN A 46 17.27 6.60 4.29
CA GLN A 46 17.09 7.27 3.01
C GLN A 46 16.11 6.46 2.16
N VAL A 47 14.94 7.04 1.96
CA VAL A 47 13.85 6.44 1.20
C VAL A 47 13.38 7.47 0.20
N HIS A 48 13.37 7.07 -1.06
CA HIS A 48 12.82 7.90 -2.13
C HIS A 48 11.35 7.56 -2.33
N GLU A 49 10.57 8.56 -2.75
CA GLU A 49 9.14 8.42 -3.05
C GLU A 49 8.85 7.25 -4.02
N LYS A 50 9.74 7.00 -5.01
CA LYS A 50 9.60 5.91 -6.00
C LYS A 50 9.93 4.51 -5.46
N SER A 51 10.63 4.42 -4.33
CA SER A 51 11.10 3.13 -3.80
C SER A 51 9.97 2.25 -3.27
N ILE A 52 8.77 2.80 -3.04
CA ILE A 52 7.58 2.02 -2.70
C ILE A 52 7.23 0.98 -3.76
N LEU A 53 7.61 1.22 -5.01
CA LEU A 53 7.38 0.28 -6.12
C LEU A 53 8.11 -1.06 -5.90
N LEU A 54 9.20 -1.07 -5.12
CA LEU A 54 9.89 -2.29 -4.71
C LEU A 54 8.99 -3.19 -3.86
N ALA A 55 8.14 -2.61 -3.01
CA ALA A 55 7.13 -3.34 -2.24
C ALA A 55 5.87 -3.64 -3.06
N ALA A 56 5.51 -2.76 -4.01
CA ALA A 56 4.37 -2.97 -4.92
C ALA A 56 4.55 -4.19 -5.83
N ALA A 57 5.76 -4.42 -6.33
CA ALA A 57 6.05 -5.54 -7.24
C ALA A 57 5.69 -6.92 -6.64
N PRO A 58 6.18 -7.32 -5.46
CA PRO A 58 5.77 -8.58 -4.83
C PRO A 58 4.34 -8.55 -4.29
N ALA A 59 3.79 -7.37 -3.97
CA ALA A 59 2.39 -7.25 -3.55
C ALA A 59 1.43 -7.64 -4.67
N LEU A 60 1.74 -7.35 -5.94
CA LEU A 60 0.93 -7.79 -7.09
C LEU A 60 0.76 -9.31 -7.12
N CYS A 61 1.76 -10.09 -6.69
CA CYS A 61 1.66 -11.55 -6.62
C CYS A 61 0.68 -12.03 -5.54
N LEU A 62 0.31 -11.19 -4.58
CA LEU A 62 -0.69 -11.49 -3.54
C LEU A 62 -2.12 -11.20 -3.98
N LEU A 63 -2.35 -10.67 -5.20
CA LEU A 63 -3.70 -10.38 -5.70
C LEU A 63 -4.65 -11.57 -5.63
N ASN A 64 -4.17 -12.79 -5.88
CA ASN A 64 -5.00 -13.99 -5.84
C ASN A 64 -5.44 -14.37 -4.41
N SER A 65 -4.59 -14.11 -3.42
CA SER A 65 -4.86 -14.47 -2.02
C SER A 65 -5.60 -13.35 -1.25
N TYR A 66 -5.22 -12.09 -1.49
CA TYR A 66 -5.73 -10.90 -0.80
C TYR A 66 -6.01 -9.75 -1.78
N PRO A 67 -7.04 -9.86 -2.64
CA PRO A 67 -7.26 -8.91 -3.73
C PRO A 67 -7.63 -7.52 -3.25
N LEU A 68 -8.57 -7.39 -2.29
CA LEU A 68 -9.07 -6.08 -1.86
C LEU A 68 -7.97 -5.24 -1.21
N GLU A 69 -7.22 -5.83 -0.30
CA GLU A 69 -6.14 -5.20 0.44
C GLU A 69 -4.98 -4.82 -0.49
N THR A 70 -4.67 -5.69 -1.46
CA THR A 70 -3.60 -5.45 -2.44
C THR A 70 -3.99 -4.36 -3.44
N LEU A 71 -5.21 -4.36 -3.97
CA LEU A 71 -5.70 -3.32 -4.88
C LEU A 71 -5.74 -1.96 -4.18
N TRP A 72 -6.16 -1.94 -2.92
CA TRP A 72 -6.11 -0.72 -2.11
C TRP A 72 -4.69 -0.21 -1.90
N PHE A 73 -3.77 -1.09 -1.54
CA PHE A 73 -2.35 -0.73 -1.39
C PHE A 73 -1.77 -0.16 -2.69
N LEU A 74 -2.01 -0.79 -3.83
CA LEU A 74 -1.52 -0.33 -5.13
C LEU A 74 -2.06 1.06 -5.49
N GLU A 75 -3.32 1.34 -5.20
CA GLU A 75 -3.88 2.67 -5.42
C GLU A 75 -3.16 3.74 -4.58
N VAL A 76 -2.96 3.45 -3.29
CA VAL A 76 -2.24 4.34 -2.37
C VAL A 76 -0.78 4.53 -2.82
N THR A 77 -0.13 3.50 -3.40
CA THR A 77 1.23 3.67 -3.94
C THR A 77 1.29 4.71 -5.05
N VAL A 78 0.34 4.70 -5.98
CA VAL A 78 0.27 5.71 -7.06
C VAL A 78 -0.07 7.09 -6.48
N PHE A 79 -1.01 7.18 -5.54
CA PHE A 79 -1.36 8.44 -4.87
C PHE A 79 -0.18 9.05 -4.11
N SER A 80 0.65 8.23 -3.45
CA SER A 80 1.83 8.71 -2.71
C SER A 80 2.85 9.42 -3.60
N MET A 81 2.90 9.04 -4.88
CA MET A 81 3.78 9.62 -5.90
C MET A 81 3.17 10.85 -6.58
N PHE A 82 1.99 11.31 -6.18
CA PHE A 82 1.32 12.46 -6.79
C PHE A 82 2.17 13.75 -6.83
N PRO A 83 2.91 14.13 -5.77
CA PRO A 83 3.79 15.29 -5.83
C PRO A 83 4.88 15.20 -6.90
N LEU A 84 5.34 14.00 -7.26
CA LEU A 84 6.28 13.80 -8.37
C LEU A 84 5.60 14.05 -9.71
N PHE A 85 4.38 13.55 -9.90
CA PHE A 85 3.63 13.77 -11.14
C PHE A 85 3.31 15.25 -11.36
N ILE A 86 3.11 16.04 -10.30
CA ILE A 86 3.01 17.50 -10.42
C ILE A 86 4.33 18.10 -10.92
N LYS A 87 5.47 17.68 -10.36
CA LYS A 87 6.79 18.20 -10.75
C LYS A 87 7.16 17.84 -12.19
N ASP A 88 6.71 16.68 -12.67
CA ASP A 88 7.00 16.18 -14.01
C ASP A 88 5.94 16.64 -15.05
N ASP A 89 4.92 17.43 -14.66
CA ASP A 89 3.78 17.85 -15.51
C ASP A 89 2.89 16.69 -16.03
N LEU A 90 2.85 15.54 -15.33
CA LEU A 90 2.05 14.35 -15.65
C LEU A 90 0.71 14.27 -14.85
N THR A 91 0.12 15.41 -14.49
CA THR A 91 -1.13 15.44 -13.70
C THR A 91 -2.34 14.87 -14.44
N MET A 92 -2.48 15.14 -15.74
CA MET A 92 -3.58 14.62 -16.56
C MET A 92 -3.54 13.09 -16.69
N PRO A 93 -2.42 12.45 -17.06
CA PRO A 93 -2.29 10.99 -17.06
C PRO A 93 -2.63 10.35 -15.71
N PHE A 94 -2.23 10.98 -14.59
CA PHE A 94 -2.53 10.48 -13.25
C PHE A 94 -4.04 10.31 -13.04
N PHE A 95 -4.85 11.34 -13.29
CA PHE A 95 -6.30 11.24 -13.08
C PHE A 95 -6.98 10.25 -14.03
N VAL A 96 -6.57 10.23 -15.30
CA VAL A 96 -7.14 9.31 -16.30
C VAL A 96 -6.85 7.86 -15.91
N LEU A 97 -5.60 7.53 -15.58
CA LEU A 97 -5.21 6.18 -15.19
C LEU A 97 -5.81 5.78 -13.84
N MET A 98 -5.90 6.69 -12.88
CA MET A 98 -6.55 6.42 -11.60
C MET A 98 -8.04 6.12 -11.80
N PHE A 99 -8.73 6.85 -12.68
CA PHE A 99 -10.14 6.60 -12.99
C PHE A 99 -10.33 5.24 -13.71
N LEU A 100 -9.49 4.94 -14.70
CA LEU A 100 -9.52 3.63 -15.38
C LEU A 100 -9.24 2.49 -14.40
N TYR A 101 -8.28 2.66 -13.49
CA TYR A 101 -7.98 1.70 -12.44
C TYR A 101 -9.22 1.39 -11.59
N HIS A 102 -9.98 2.41 -11.18
CA HIS A 102 -11.22 2.21 -10.41
C HIS A 102 -12.30 1.43 -11.16
N ILE A 103 -12.46 1.67 -12.46
CA ILE A 103 -13.40 0.91 -13.29
C ILE A 103 -12.96 -0.55 -13.35
N CYS A 104 -11.69 -0.80 -13.70
CA CYS A 104 -11.15 -2.16 -13.77
C CYS A 104 -11.22 -2.88 -12.43
N VAL A 105 -10.93 -2.20 -11.32
CA VAL A 105 -11.03 -2.76 -9.96
C VAL A 105 -12.46 -3.16 -9.64
N LYS A 106 -13.45 -2.31 -9.96
CA LYS A 106 -14.87 -2.67 -9.80
C LYS A 106 -15.21 -3.89 -10.63
N ASP A 107 -14.80 -3.95 -11.89
CA ASP A 107 -15.10 -5.09 -12.77
C ASP A 107 -14.46 -6.39 -12.28
N ILE A 108 -13.18 -6.35 -11.87
CA ILE A 108 -12.46 -7.51 -11.29
C ILE A 108 -13.15 -7.96 -10.00
N ILE A 109 -13.45 -7.04 -9.08
CA ILE A 109 -14.12 -7.35 -7.81
C ILE A 109 -15.52 -7.92 -8.04
N LEU A 110 -16.31 -7.31 -8.93
CA LEU A 110 -17.69 -7.73 -9.23
C LEU A 110 -17.73 -9.10 -9.90
N LYS A 111 -16.72 -9.44 -10.71
CA LYS A 111 -16.67 -10.69 -11.50
C LYS A 111 -16.11 -11.87 -10.72
N GLU A 112 -15.01 -11.70 -9.99
CA GLU A 112 -14.39 -12.81 -9.25
C GLU A 112 -14.91 -12.97 -7.83
N TYR A 113 -15.28 -11.88 -7.18
CA TYR A 113 -15.70 -11.89 -5.78
C TYR A 113 -17.21 -11.77 -5.69
N ASN A 114 -17.87 -12.92 -5.63
CA ASN A 114 -19.29 -13.03 -5.24
C ASN A 114 -19.55 -12.10 -4.03
N TYR A 115 -20.59 -11.27 -4.13
CA TYR A 115 -21.04 -10.16 -3.26
C TYR A 115 -20.93 -10.36 -1.72
N ARG A 116 -20.68 -11.59 -1.26
CA ARG A 116 -20.52 -12.02 0.14
C ARG A 116 -19.31 -11.45 0.87
N GLN A 117 -18.15 -11.24 0.24
CA GLN A 117 -16.96 -10.70 0.93
C GLN A 117 -17.09 -9.19 1.17
N PHE A 118 -17.66 -8.46 0.20
CA PHE A 118 -17.94 -7.02 0.31
C PHE A 118 -19.03 -6.70 1.34
N LYS A 119 -19.81 -7.70 1.78
CA LYS A 119 -20.86 -7.58 2.80
C LYS A 119 -20.35 -7.25 4.20
N LYS A 120 -19.04 -7.28 4.47
CA LYS A 120 -18.50 -6.54 5.62
C LYS A 120 -18.59 -5.05 5.29
N ARG A 121 -19.78 -4.47 5.51
CA ARG A 121 -20.14 -3.05 5.30
C ARG A 121 -19.02 -2.11 5.77
N VAL A 122 -18.33 -2.46 6.86
CA VAL A 122 -17.19 -1.71 7.40
C VAL A 122 -16.02 -1.61 6.42
N MET A 123 -15.51 -2.71 5.85
CA MET A 123 -14.35 -2.66 4.94
C MET A 123 -14.67 -1.96 3.62
N SER A 124 -15.89 -2.15 3.11
CA SER A 124 -16.38 -1.43 1.93
C SER A 124 -16.45 0.08 2.14
N VAL A 125 -16.96 0.51 3.31
CA VAL A 125 -17.02 1.92 3.68
C VAL A 125 -15.62 2.48 3.84
N VAL A 126 -14.72 1.80 4.56
CA VAL A 126 -13.33 2.24 4.73
C VAL A 126 -12.64 2.43 3.38
N PHE A 127 -12.71 1.42 2.50
CA PHE A 127 -12.15 1.51 1.16
C PHE A 127 -12.73 2.71 0.39
N SER A 128 -14.06 2.83 0.31
CA SER A 128 -14.70 3.94 -0.40
C SER A 128 -14.31 5.30 0.18
N THR A 129 -14.30 5.43 1.52
CA THR A 129 -13.90 6.68 2.17
C THR A 129 -12.47 7.05 1.85
N SER A 130 -11.55 6.08 1.81
CA SER A 130 -10.14 6.32 1.49
C SER A 130 -9.92 6.80 0.07
N VAL A 131 -10.68 6.26 -0.89
CA VAL A 131 -10.66 6.70 -2.30
C VAL A 131 -11.13 8.14 -2.42
N TYR A 132 -12.27 8.47 -1.81
CA TYR A 132 -12.79 9.84 -1.86
C TYR A 132 -11.84 10.82 -1.19
N SER A 133 -11.22 10.49 -0.06
CA SER A 133 -10.23 11.36 0.57
C SER A 133 -8.97 11.53 -0.27
N MET A 134 -8.47 10.49 -0.93
CA MET A 134 -7.33 10.61 -1.86
C MET A 134 -7.65 11.57 -3.01
N PHE A 135 -8.82 11.43 -3.63
CA PHE A 135 -9.25 12.32 -4.71
C PHE A 135 -9.39 13.78 -4.23
N ILE A 136 -10.04 14.01 -3.08
CA ILE A 136 -10.19 15.35 -2.50
C ILE A 136 -8.82 15.97 -2.21
N ILE A 137 -7.91 15.24 -1.57
CA ILE A 137 -6.57 15.73 -1.27
C ILE A 137 -5.81 16.07 -2.55
N ALA A 138 -5.87 15.22 -3.58
CA ALA A 138 -5.23 15.48 -4.87
C ALA A 138 -5.76 16.77 -5.50
N CYS A 139 -7.08 16.95 -5.58
CA CYS A 139 -7.69 18.17 -6.12
C CYS A 139 -7.31 19.41 -5.30
N VAL A 140 -7.41 19.35 -3.97
CA VAL A 140 -7.06 20.48 -3.10
C VAL A 140 -5.59 20.86 -3.29
N SER A 141 -4.68 19.88 -3.38
CA SER A 141 -3.26 20.15 -3.58
C SER A 141 -2.91 20.80 -4.94
N LEU A 142 -3.78 20.67 -5.95
CA LEU A 142 -3.61 21.33 -7.25
C LEU A 142 -4.20 22.74 -7.29
N PHE A 143 -5.38 22.94 -6.70
CA PHE A 143 -6.13 24.18 -6.85
C PHE A 143 -5.90 25.17 -5.70
N ALA A 144 -5.56 24.69 -4.50
CA ALA A 144 -5.35 25.57 -3.35
C ALA A 144 -3.88 26.02 -3.27
N PRO A 145 -3.60 27.34 -3.30
CA PRO A 145 -2.24 27.83 -3.20
C PRO A 145 -1.64 27.44 -1.84
N ALA A 146 -0.38 27.00 -1.85
CA ALA A 146 0.34 26.70 -0.61
C ALA A 146 0.49 28.01 0.21
N PRO A 147 0.21 27.98 1.53
CA PRO A 147 0.46 29.13 2.39
C PRO A 147 1.93 29.55 2.34
N ALA A 148 2.24 30.85 2.27
CA ALA A 148 3.61 31.36 2.17
C ALA A 148 4.53 30.87 3.31
N LYS A 149 3.96 30.58 4.49
CA LYS A 149 4.68 30.04 5.65
C LYS A 149 5.06 28.55 5.50
N TYR A 150 4.33 27.78 4.69
CA TYR A 150 4.50 26.34 4.52
C TYR A 150 4.37 25.92 3.04
N PRO A 151 5.42 26.12 2.22
CA PRO A 151 5.37 25.87 0.77
C PRO A 151 5.17 24.39 0.42
N HIS A 152 5.52 23.46 1.31
CA HIS A 152 5.45 22.01 1.07
C HIS A 152 4.32 21.30 1.83
N ILE A 153 3.33 22.04 2.33
CA ILE A 153 2.28 21.48 3.19
C ILE A 153 1.47 20.37 2.51
N TRP A 154 1.19 20.52 1.22
CA TRP A 154 0.42 19.54 0.45
C TRP A 154 1.20 18.24 0.25
N SER A 155 2.47 18.32 -0.12
CA SER A 155 3.34 17.15 -0.24
C SER A 155 3.51 16.43 1.10
N LEU A 156 3.65 17.19 2.20
CA LEU A 156 3.68 16.62 3.55
C LEU A 156 2.37 15.89 3.89
N LEU A 157 1.22 16.50 3.63
CA LEU A 157 -0.09 15.91 3.91
C LEU A 157 -0.28 14.60 3.13
N ILE A 158 0.06 14.58 1.84
CA ILE A 158 0.02 13.37 1.01
C ILE A 158 0.94 12.29 1.61
N SER A 159 2.16 12.65 1.99
CA SER A 159 3.12 11.70 2.56
C SER A 159 2.64 11.08 3.89
N VAL A 160 2.08 11.88 4.81
CA VAL A 160 1.56 11.43 6.10
C VAL A 160 0.32 10.55 5.90
N TYR A 161 -0.57 10.96 4.99
CA TYR A 161 -1.77 10.19 4.65
C TYR A 161 -1.40 8.82 4.07
N SER A 162 -0.49 8.78 3.10
CA SER A 162 0.00 7.54 2.49
C SER A 162 0.74 6.67 3.50
N PHE A 163 1.55 7.26 4.39
CA PHE A 163 2.25 6.52 5.45
C PHE A 163 1.27 5.75 6.34
N ALA A 164 0.15 6.34 6.76
CA ALA A 164 -0.85 5.65 7.57
C ALA A 164 -1.41 4.41 6.86
N HIS A 165 -1.71 4.52 5.56
CA HIS A 165 -2.22 3.42 4.74
C HIS A 165 -1.16 2.33 4.51
N PHE A 166 0.08 2.71 4.22
CA PHE A 166 1.20 1.79 4.09
C PHE A 166 1.49 1.03 5.38
N PHE A 167 1.42 1.71 6.53
CA PHE A 167 1.60 1.09 7.82
C PHE A 167 0.46 0.11 8.15
N LEU A 168 -0.79 0.45 7.82
CA LEU A 168 -1.93 -0.46 7.96
C LEU A 168 -1.77 -1.72 7.12
N TYR A 169 -1.38 -1.58 5.84
CA TYR A 169 -1.11 -2.72 4.97
C TYR A 169 0.07 -3.57 5.48
N PHE A 170 1.14 -2.93 5.96
CA PHE A 170 2.28 -3.60 6.57
C PHE A 170 1.88 -4.45 7.79
N CYS A 171 1.12 -3.87 8.73
CA CYS A 171 0.57 -4.60 9.87
C CYS A 171 -0.32 -5.77 9.44
N PHE A 172 -1.14 -5.58 8.41
CA PHE A 172 -1.94 -6.66 7.82
C PHE A 172 -1.06 -7.79 7.29
N CYS A 173 -0.03 -7.51 6.49
CA CYS A 173 0.87 -8.54 5.95
C CYS A 173 1.59 -9.32 7.05
N ILE A 174 2.10 -8.62 8.08
CA ILE A 174 2.72 -9.26 9.25
C ILE A 174 1.70 -10.16 9.96
N TRP A 175 0.49 -9.65 10.21
CA TRP A 175 -0.57 -10.44 10.86
C TRP A 175 -0.88 -11.71 10.07
N GLN A 176 -1.04 -11.60 8.75
CA GLN A 176 -1.28 -12.76 7.88
C GLN A 176 -0.12 -13.76 7.93
N GLN A 177 1.12 -13.27 7.96
CA GLN A 177 2.30 -14.12 7.99
C GLN A 177 2.42 -14.96 9.27
N PHE A 178 2.12 -14.38 10.44
CA PHE A 178 2.30 -15.06 11.73
C PHE A 178 1.05 -15.79 12.25
N VAL A 179 -0.14 -15.25 12.01
CA VAL A 179 -1.38 -15.79 12.57
C VAL A 179 -2.04 -16.79 11.63
N ASN A 180 -1.93 -16.59 10.32
CA ASN A 180 -2.68 -17.41 9.39
C ASN A 180 -1.95 -18.73 9.13
N ASN A 181 -2.45 -19.80 9.74
CA ASN A 181 -2.09 -21.14 9.34
C ASN A 181 -2.71 -21.40 7.97
N PHE A 182 -1.91 -21.30 6.90
CA PHE A 182 -2.26 -21.63 5.51
C PHE A 182 -2.69 -23.11 5.30
N THR A 183 -3.02 -23.84 6.38
CA THR A 183 -3.48 -25.23 6.37
C THR A 183 -4.88 -25.42 5.79
N LYS A 184 -5.59 -24.34 5.41
CA LYS A 184 -6.99 -24.42 4.96
C LYS A 184 -7.28 -24.09 3.48
N ILE A 185 -6.28 -23.78 2.64
CA ILE A 185 -6.56 -23.24 1.27
C ILE A 185 -6.21 -24.21 0.12
N LYS A 186 -5.89 -25.48 0.40
CA LYS A 186 -5.81 -26.51 -0.67
C LYS A 186 -6.66 -27.73 -0.37
N ALA A 187 -7.96 -27.55 -0.55
CA ALA A 187 -8.91 -28.64 -0.81
C ALA A 187 -9.96 -28.15 -1.81
N THR A 188 -9.52 -27.77 -3.00
CA THR A 188 -10.31 -27.66 -4.23
C THR A 188 -9.36 -27.71 -5.40
#